data_AF-K9EXN0-F1
#
_entry.id   AF-K9EXN0-F1
#
_cell.length_a   1.000
_cell.length_b   1.000
_cell.length_c   1.000
_cell.angle_alpha   90.00
_cell.angle_beta   90.00
_cell.angle_gamma   90.00
#
_symmetry.space_group_name_H-M   'P 1'
#
loop_
_entity.id
_entity.type
_entity.pdbx_description
1 polymer ?
#
loop_
_entity_poly.entity_id
_entity_poly.type
_entity_poly.pdbx_seq_one_letter_code
_entity_poly.pdbx_strand_id
1 'polypeptide(L)' 'MITHFPKGTHLTLAEIHKIEAYKAEGYANQQIAKLLGRCPQTIHNAIKTGSVPQKRQQKHYGKTYTY' A
#
# COMPACT_ATOMS: atom_id res chain seq x y z
N MET A 1 -17.21 -10.37 -14.44
CA MET A 1 -17.30 -8.90 -14.59
C MET A 1 -15.90 -8.32 -14.48
N ILE A 2 -15.36 -7.73 -15.56
CA ILE A 2 -14.04 -7.09 -15.54
C ILE A 2 -14.26 -5.64 -15.07
N THR A 3 -14.05 -5.38 -13.79
CA THR A 3 -14.10 -4.01 -13.23
C THR A 3 -12.85 -3.26 -13.68
N HIS A 4 -13.03 -2.23 -14.51
CA HIS A 4 -11.95 -1.34 -14.95
C HIS A 4 -11.54 -0.43 -13.80
N PHE A 5 -10.30 -0.56 -13.33
CA PHE A 5 -9.72 0.35 -12.36
C PHE A 5 -8.81 1.35 -13.10
N PRO A 6 -8.86 2.64 -12.77
CA PRO A 6 -7.97 3.63 -13.38
C PRO A 6 -6.52 3.24 -13.08
N LYS A 7 -5.75 2.96 -14.13
CA LYS A 7 -4.31 2.68 -14.05
C LYS A 7 -3.54 3.99 -14.04
N GLY A 8 -2.43 4.04 -13.29
CA GLY A 8 -1.47 5.15 -13.35
C GLY A 8 -1.64 6.27 -12.31
N THR A 9 -2.66 6.20 -11.44
CA THR A 9 -2.79 7.15 -10.32
C THR A 9 -2.30 6.52 -9.02
N HIS A 10 -1.42 7.22 -8.31
CA HIS A 10 -0.98 6.83 -6.98
C HIS A 10 -2.14 6.95 -5.97
N LEU A 11 -2.06 6.17 -4.89
CA LEU A 11 -2.95 6.34 -3.74
C LEU A 11 -2.65 7.67 -3.08
N THR A 12 -3.70 8.44 -2.81
CA THR A 12 -3.61 9.65 -1.99
C THR A 12 -3.43 9.27 -0.52
N LEU A 13 -2.87 10.16 0.30
CA LEU A 13 -2.73 9.95 1.75
C LEU A 13 -4.07 9.62 2.43
N ALA A 14 -5.15 10.26 1.99
CA ALA A 14 -6.50 9.99 2.49
C ALA A 14 -6.99 8.57 2.14
N GLU A 15 -6.70 8.08 0.94
CA GLU A 15 -6.99 6.69 0.57
C GLU A 15 -6.16 5.71 1.40
N ILE A 16 -4.89 6.02 1.69
CA ILE A 16 -4.03 5.18 2.54
C ILE A 16 -4.61 5.06 3.95
N HIS A 17 -4.97 6.18 4.60
CA HIS A 17 -5.59 6.15 5.92
C HIS A 17 -6.90 5.35 5.94
N LYS A 18 -7.73 5.45 4.88
CA LYS A 18 -8.94 4.64 4.74
C LYS A 18 -8.63 3.14 4.63
N ILE A 19 -7.61 2.78 3.86
CA ILE A 19 -7.17 1.38 3.73
C ILE A 19 -6.73 0.83 5.08
N GLU A 20 -5.95 1.60 5.84
CA GLU A 20 -5.49 1.22 7.18
C GLU A 20 -6.66 1.07 8.16
N ALA A 21 -7.60 2.01 8.17
CA ALA A 21 -8.80 1.94 9.01
C ALA A 21 -9.65 0.70 8.68
N TYR A 22 -9.99 0.48 7.40
CA TYR A 22 -10.75 -0.70 7.00
C TYR A 22 -10.00 -2.00 7.27
N LYS A 23 -8.66 -2.00 7.18
CA LYS A 23 -7.88 -3.18 7.51
C LYS A 23 -7.92 -3.49 9.01
N ALA A 24 -7.88 -2.47 9.86
CA ALA A 24 -8.04 -2.60 11.31
C ALA A 24 -9.45 -3.09 11.70
N GLU A 25 -10.48 -2.67 10.95
CA GLU A 25 -11.87 -3.15 11.11
C GLU A 25 -12.09 -4.59 10.60
N GLY A 26 -11.09 -5.23 9.99
CA GLY A 26 -11.16 -6.63 9.56
C GLY A 26 -11.70 -6.86 8.15
N TYR A 27 -11.81 -5.82 7.31
CA TYR A 27 -12.25 -5.97 5.93
C TYR A 27 -11.25 -6.76 5.07
N ALA A 28 -11.78 -7.54 4.13
CA ALA A 28 -10.95 -8.19 3.12
C ALA A 28 -10.46 -7.17 2.09
N ASN A 29 -9.25 -7.36 1.56
CA ASN A 29 -8.63 -6.43 0.59
C ASN A 29 -9.51 -6.23 -0.66
N GLN A 30 -10.25 -7.25 -1.06
CA GLN A 30 -11.22 -7.20 -2.16
C GLN A 30 -12.42 -6.28 -1.86
N GLN A 31 -12.92 -6.27 -0.62
CA GLN A 31 -14.01 -5.38 -0.21
C GLN A 31 -13.52 -3.93 -0.19
N ILE A 32 -12.33 -3.68 0.36
CA ILE A 32 -11.68 -2.36 0.39
C ILE A 32 -11.47 -1.84 -1.04
N ALA A 33 -11.00 -2.69 -1.94
CA ALA A 33 -10.84 -2.38 -3.36
C ALA A 33 -12.15 -1.93 -4.04
N LYS A 34 -13.26 -2.63 -3.78
CA LYS A 34 -14.58 -2.25 -4.30
C LYS A 34 -15.06 -0.91 -3.72
N LEU A 35 -14.87 -0.67 -2.43
CA LEU A 35 -15.25 0.57 -1.76
C LEU A 35 -14.48 1.79 -2.30
N LEU A 36 -13.17 1.63 -2.54
CA LEU A 36 -12.31 2.70 -3.04
C LEU A 36 -12.28 2.81 -4.57
N GLY A 37 -12.94 1.91 -5.30
CA GLY A 37 -12.84 1.85 -6.76
C GLY A 37 -11.40 1.60 -7.23
N ARG A 38 -10.63 0.80 -6.49
CA ARG A 38 -9.21 0.50 -6.75
C ARG A 38 -9.00 -0.99 -6.99
N CYS A 39 -7.90 -1.31 -7.67
CA CYS A 39 -7.52 -2.71 -7.89
C CYS A 39 -7.13 -3.38 -6.55
N PRO A 40 -7.57 -4.63 -6.29
CA PRO A 40 -7.14 -5.39 -5.11
C PRO A 40 -5.63 -5.49 -4.95
N GLN A 41 -4.89 -5.53 -6.06
CA GLN A 41 -3.43 -5.53 -6.06
C GLN A 41 -2.86 -4.23 -5.48
N THR A 42 -3.48 -3.09 -5.78
CA THR A 42 -3.08 -1.77 -5.26
C THR A 42 -3.26 -1.71 -3.74
N ILE A 43 -4.39 -2.24 -3.24
CA ILE A 43 -4.65 -2.33 -1.80
C ILE A 43 -3.65 -3.27 -1.11
N HIS A 44 -3.36 -4.43 -1.71
CA HIS A 44 -2.37 -5.37 -1.18
C HIS A 44 -0.98 -4.72 -1.08
N ASN A 45 -0.55 -4.01 -2.13
CA ASN A 45 0.72 -3.29 -2.13
C ASN A 45 0.73 -2.19 -1.06
N ALA A 46 -0.35 -1.43 -0.91
CA ALA A 46 -0.46 -0.39 0.10
C ALA A 46 -0.33 -0.95 1.52
N ILE A 47 -0.98 -2.07 1.82
CA ILE A 47 -0.88 -2.76 3.12
C ILE A 47 0.53 -3.31 3.35
N LYS A 48 1.18 -3.84 2.31
CA LYS A 48 2.54 -4.39 2.40
C LYS A 48 3.61 -3.31 2.57
N THR A 49 3.38 -2.14 1.98
CA THR A 49 4.28 -0.98 2.07
C THR A 49 4.03 -0.17 3.35
N GLY A 50 2.78 -0.06 3.79
CA GLY A 50 2.40 0.58 5.05
C GLY A 50 3.04 -0.15 6.24
N SER A 51 3.67 0.64 7.12
CA SER A 51 4.44 0.22 8.31
C SER A 51 5.94 -0.06 8.11
N VAL A 52 6.47 -0.19 6.89
CA VAL A 52 7.92 -0.34 6.70
C VAL A 52 8.56 1.02 6.44
N PRO A 53 9.34 1.60 7.38
CA PRO A 53 10.19 2.73 7.03
C PRO A 53 11.16 2.25 5.95
N GLN A 54 11.16 2.92 4.80
CA GLN A 54 12.10 2.65 3.72
C GLN A 54 13.51 3.03 4.18
N LYS A 55 14.17 2.14 4.94
CA LYS A 55 15.58 2.31 5.33
C LYS A 55 16.43 1.89 4.13
N ARG A 56 17.09 2.85 3.49
CA ARG A 56 18.10 2.52 2.47
C ARG A 56 19.39 2.22 3.20
N GLN A 57 19.71 0.93 3.33
CA GLN A 57 21.00 0.52 3.87
C GLN A 57 21.99 0.28 2.75
N GLN A 58 23.09 1.03 2.74
CA GLN A 58 24.22 0.80 1.85
C GLN A 58 25.36 0.16 2.64
N LYS A 59 25.84 -1.00 2.17
CA LYS A 59 27.06 -1.64 2.71
C LYS A 59 28.26 -1.28 1.84
N HIS A 60 29.30 -0.71 2.44
CA HIS A 60 30.57 -0.44 1.76
C HIS A 60 31.76 -0.74 2.68
N TYR A 61 32.70 -1.58 2.24
CA TYR A 61 33.88 -2.01 3.01
C TYR A 61 33.57 -2.35 4.48
N GLY A 62 32.55 -3.18 4.70
CA GLY A 62 32.15 -3.61 6.05
C GLY A 62 31.39 -2.57 6.89
N LYS A 63 31.22 -1.34 6.40
CA LYS A 63 30.44 -0.28 7.06
C LYS A 63 29.02 -0.24 6.50
N THR A 64 28.04 -0.02 7.38
CA THR A 64 26.62 0.06 7.02
C THR A 64 26.14 1.49 7.21
N TYR A 65 25.70 2.13 6.13
CA TYR A 65 25.15 3.48 6.12
C TYR A 65 23.63 3.38 6.02
N THR A 66 22.91 3.92 7.01
CA THR A 66 21.44 3.94 7.03
C THR A 66 20.97 5.35 6.65
N TYR A 67 20.27 5.47 5.52
CA TYR A 67 19.61 6.70 5.06
C TYR A 67 18.10 6.59 5.22
#